data_AF-A0A3R7VV14-F1
#
_entry.id   AF-A0A3R7VV14-F1
#
_cell.length_a   1.000
_cell.length_b   1.000
_cell.length_c   1.000
_cell.angle_alpha   90.00
_cell.angle_beta   90.00
_cell.angle_gamma   90.00
#
_symmetry.space_group_name_H-M   'P 1'
#
loop_
_entity.id
_entity.type
_entity.pdbx_description
1 polymer ?
#
loop_
_entity_poly.entity_id
_entity_poly.type
_entity_poly.pdbx_seq_one_letter_code
_entity_poly.pdbx_strand_id
1 'polypeptide(L)'
;MTVKRFTSMAYGSADEMIFGNAKKPVKAGLGLEIGAGYTTPEVNYAPRPEAGQSKDKLVREYEKITTDIMARMVQVGFPAVVLETEHVQEMTNNPKWGGEIAHAQKTIMEEYHEEYGIKCALRHTPGDIREDRDYLELRGGKYSTLMEAFDEVASKGADLLSIESMGGKEVFDHAILRNDMQGILYGIGCLGAMDMEYIWQDIAKVAKKNNVVPAGDTDCAQANTAMFIAGGLLDKNLAHTLAIIARAIAASRSLVAYEAGAKGPGKDCAYENTIVKSVAGVPISQEGKTSTDAHSDVLGNLVMQCCDLWSNESVEYHGEFGGTSVQCWAETLGYDCSLMNVALKSGNEKVLRDMFVASDRYRDPQGYLLAYDNAYRVGEAIAKDGDNLYLRAKNAALKCCEILDEGKKGHLELTRFETNALGKAKADLEALPDDIDQFMSDSMTKYKNEVKVFRPESNYGL
;
A
#
# COMPACT_ATOMS: atom_id res chain seq x y z
N MET A 1 18.85 12.60 -5.87
CA MET A 1 18.53 12.63 -7.31
C MET A 1 17.39 13.63 -7.46
N THR A 2 17.33 14.43 -8.52
CA THR A 2 16.17 15.31 -8.70
C THR A 2 14.94 14.44 -8.92
N VAL A 3 13.97 14.51 -8.01
CA VAL A 3 12.70 13.79 -8.07
C VAL A 3 11.89 14.30 -9.25
N LYS A 4 11.28 13.39 -10.03
CA LYS A 4 10.43 13.77 -11.17
C LYS A 4 8.97 13.62 -10.76
N ARG A 5 8.27 14.75 -10.65
CA ARG A 5 6.84 14.78 -10.31
C ARG A 5 5.97 14.35 -11.46
N PHE A 6 4.82 13.75 -11.15
CA PHE A 6 3.81 13.42 -12.14
C PHE A 6 2.85 14.60 -12.33
N THR A 7 2.87 15.18 -13.53
CA THR A 7 1.99 16.29 -13.94
C THR A 7 0.97 15.89 -15.01
N SER A 8 0.79 14.59 -15.24
CA SER A 8 -0.16 14.03 -16.19
C SER A 8 -0.54 12.59 -15.81
N MET A 9 -1.67 12.12 -16.34
CA MET A 9 -2.15 10.75 -16.18
C MET A 9 -1.36 9.77 -17.06
N ALA A 10 -1.20 8.52 -16.61
CA ALA A 10 -0.57 7.47 -17.42
C ALA A 10 -1.53 6.81 -18.42
N TYR A 11 -2.83 6.87 -18.14
CA TYR A 11 -3.91 6.31 -18.96
C TYR A 11 -4.68 7.45 -19.64
N GLY A 12 -5.21 7.21 -20.83
CA GLY A 12 -6.02 8.21 -21.55
C GLY A 12 -7.43 8.37 -20.99
N SER A 13 -7.93 7.33 -20.30
CA SER A 13 -9.21 7.34 -19.60
C SER A 13 -9.22 6.24 -18.53
N ALA A 14 -10.16 6.33 -17.58
CA ALA A 14 -10.37 5.29 -16.57
C ALA A 14 -10.66 3.91 -17.19
N ASP A 15 -11.37 3.86 -18.32
CA ASP A 15 -11.76 2.60 -18.98
C ASP A 15 -10.58 1.79 -19.53
N GLU A 16 -9.40 2.41 -19.71
CA GLU A 16 -8.17 1.70 -20.06
C GLU A 16 -7.54 0.94 -18.89
N MET A 17 -7.95 1.22 -17.65
CA MET A 17 -7.40 0.57 -16.47
C MET A 17 -8.08 -0.79 -16.24
N ILE A 18 -7.27 -1.84 -16.16
CA ILE A 18 -7.69 -3.24 -16.01
C ILE A 18 -6.71 -3.96 -15.08
N PHE A 19 -7.19 -4.94 -14.33
CA PHE A 19 -6.34 -5.87 -13.60
C PHE A 19 -5.34 -6.62 -14.51
N GLY A 20 -4.19 -6.97 -13.93
CA GLY A 20 -3.10 -7.68 -14.61
C GLY A 20 -2.35 -6.89 -15.68
N ASN A 21 -2.75 -5.64 -15.95
CA ASN A 21 -2.12 -4.79 -16.96
C ASN A 21 -1.70 -3.44 -16.37
N ALA A 22 -0.45 -3.08 -16.59
CA ALA A 22 0.11 -1.78 -16.27
C ALA A 22 0.80 -1.16 -17.49
N LYS A 23 0.84 0.17 -17.60
CA LYS A 23 1.58 0.87 -18.68
C LYS A 23 3.10 0.66 -18.56
N LYS A 24 3.59 0.34 -17.36
CA LYS A 24 5.00 0.13 -17.04
C LYS A 24 5.17 -1.21 -16.32
N PRO A 25 5.04 -2.36 -17.02
CA PRO A 25 5.22 -3.67 -16.40
C PRO A 25 6.64 -3.85 -15.85
N VAL A 26 6.77 -4.72 -14.85
CA VAL A 26 8.02 -4.96 -14.13
C VAL A 26 8.45 -6.41 -14.29
N LYS A 27 9.73 -6.66 -14.57
CA LYS A 27 10.31 -8.00 -14.50
C LYS A 27 10.96 -8.18 -13.14
N ALA A 28 10.68 -9.29 -12.47
CA ALA A 28 11.21 -9.59 -11.14
C ALA A 28 11.38 -11.10 -10.95
N GLY A 29 12.26 -11.50 -10.04
CA GLY A 29 12.40 -12.88 -9.62
C GLY A 29 12.70 -13.87 -10.74
N LEU A 30 12.14 -15.07 -10.58
CA LEU A 30 12.35 -16.25 -11.39
C LEU A 30 11.28 -16.32 -12.49
N GLY A 31 11.55 -15.63 -13.60
CA GLY A 31 10.71 -15.67 -14.80
C GLY A 31 9.37 -14.93 -14.70
N LEU A 32 9.18 -14.07 -13.69
CA LEU A 32 7.94 -13.33 -13.47
C LEU A 32 7.95 -11.94 -14.13
N GLU A 33 6.84 -11.58 -14.76
CA GLU A 33 6.52 -10.23 -15.22
C GLU A 33 5.21 -9.77 -14.58
N ILE A 34 5.19 -8.59 -13.96
CA ILE A 34 4.06 -8.06 -13.17
C ILE A 34 3.42 -6.90 -13.93
N GLY A 35 2.10 -6.91 -14.05
CA GLY A 35 1.34 -5.97 -14.89
C GLY A 35 1.48 -6.25 -16.39
N ALA A 36 1.86 -7.47 -16.77
CA ALA A 36 2.20 -7.89 -18.13
C ALA A 36 1.12 -8.77 -18.80
N GLY A 37 -0.16 -8.52 -18.50
CA GLY A 37 -1.30 -9.23 -19.08
C GLY A 37 -1.79 -10.44 -18.26
N TYR A 38 -1.44 -10.50 -16.98
CA TYR A 38 -1.95 -11.48 -16.02
C TYR A 38 -1.78 -10.99 -14.58
N THR A 39 -2.71 -11.37 -13.71
CA THR A 39 -2.63 -11.20 -12.25
C THR A 39 -1.90 -12.37 -11.61
N THR A 40 -1.22 -12.13 -10.49
CA THR A 40 -0.47 -13.15 -9.74
C THR A 40 -0.84 -13.08 -8.25
N PRO A 41 -1.05 -14.21 -7.55
CA PRO A 41 -1.27 -14.19 -6.11
C PRO A 41 0.01 -13.75 -5.38
N GLU A 42 -0.13 -12.87 -4.39
CA GLU A 42 0.92 -12.46 -3.45
C GLU A 42 0.54 -12.99 -2.06
N VAL A 43 1.33 -13.87 -1.48
CA VAL A 43 0.99 -14.53 -0.21
C VAL A 43 1.80 -13.91 0.90
N ASN A 44 1.10 -13.37 1.89
CA ASN A 44 1.68 -12.84 3.12
C ASN A 44 1.45 -13.77 4.31
N TYR A 45 2.34 -13.66 5.30
CA TYR A 45 2.39 -14.56 6.45
C TYR A 45 3.14 -13.93 7.62
N ALA A 46 2.70 -14.28 8.83
CA ALA A 46 3.38 -13.95 10.08
C ALA A 46 3.91 -15.24 10.74
N PRO A 47 5.17 -15.27 11.21
CA PRO A 47 5.71 -16.39 11.95
C PRO A 47 5.04 -16.49 13.33
N ARG A 48 4.93 -17.70 13.88
CA ARG A 48 4.43 -17.87 15.25
C ARG A 48 5.33 -17.14 16.26
N PRO A 49 4.78 -16.60 17.37
CA PRO A 49 5.57 -15.91 18.39
C PRO A 49 6.78 -16.70 18.91
N GLU A 50 6.64 -18.03 19.03
CA GLU A 50 7.71 -18.95 19.47
C GLU A 50 8.97 -18.90 18.57
N ALA A 51 8.77 -18.61 17.28
CA ALA A 51 9.82 -18.61 16.27
C ALA A 51 10.71 -17.36 16.38
N GLY A 52 10.17 -16.24 16.89
CA GLY A 52 10.91 -14.99 17.10
C GLY A 52 11.98 -15.06 18.21
N GLN A 53 12.06 -16.15 18.97
CA GLN A 53 13.00 -16.30 20.10
C GLN A 53 14.47 -16.39 19.68
N SER A 54 14.75 -16.80 18.44
CA SER A 54 16.12 -16.82 17.90
C SER A 54 16.11 -16.79 16.37
N LYS A 55 17.20 -16.28 15.79
CA LYS A 55 17.43 -16.27 14.34
C LYS A 55 17.16 -17.64 13.69
N ASP A 56 17.76 -18.71 14.23
CA ASP A 56 17.66 -20.04 13.64
C ASP A 56 16.24 -20.60 13.64
N LYS A 57 15.44 -20.29 14.68
CA LYS A 57 14.02 -20.67 14.72
C LYS A 57 13.22 -19.90 13.68
N LEU A 58 13.50 -18.60 13.54
CA LEU A 58 12.83 -17.74 12.59
C LEU A 58 13.12 -18.16 11.15
N VAL A 59 14.39 -18.44 10.80
CA VAL A 59 14.78 -18.99 9.50
C VAL A 59 14.03 -20.28 9.20
N ARG A 60 14.03 -21.25 10.13
CA ARG A 60 13.32 -22.54 9.94
C ARG A 60 11.82 -22.40 9.78
N GLU A 61 11.22 -21.38 10.38
CA GLU A 61 9.79 -21.13 10.23
C GLU A 61 9.47 -20.62 8.83
N TYR A 62 10.26 -19.67 8.32
CA TYR A 62 10.12 -19.16 6.95
C TYR A 62 10.49 -20.19 5.88
N GLU A 63 11.40 -21.13 6.15
CA GLU A 63 11.65 -22.29 5.27
C GLU A 63 10.39 -23.15 5.11
N LYS A 64 9.68 -23.44 6.21
CA LYS A 64 8.43 -24.23 6.16
C LYS A 64 7.32 -23.48 5.43
N ILE A 65 7.12 -22.20 5.77
CA ILE A 65 6.15 -21.34 5.09
C ILE A 65 6.37 -21.35 3.58
N THR A 66 7.61 -21.13 3.15
CA THR A 66 7.99 -21.09 1.73
C THR A 66 7.74 -22.44 1.06
N THR A 67 8.19 -23.53 1.69
CA THR A 67 7.98 -24.88 1.17
C THR A 67 6.51 -25.19 1.00
N ASP A 68 5.69 -24.86 2.00
CA ASP A 68 4.25 -25.13 2.01
C ASP A 68 3.51 -24.36 0.91
N ILE A 69 3.82 -23.08 0.74
CA ILE A 69 3.26 -22.24 -0.33
C ILE A 69 3.66 -22.82 -1.68
N MET A 70 4.96 -23.02 -1.93
CA MET A 70 5.45 -23.50 -3.23
C MET A 70 4.88 -24.88 -3.58
N ALA A 71 4.84 -25.81 -2.60
CA ALA A 71 4.21 -27.12 -2.76
C ALA A 71 2.74 -27.02 -3.16
N ARG A 72 1.99 -26.12 -2.50
CA ARG A 72 0.57 -25.92 -2.79
C ARG A 72 0.37 -25.38 -4.21
N MET A 73 1.17 -24.40 -4.61
CA MET A 73 1.03 -23.78 -5.92
C MET A 73 1.23 -24.79 -7.06
N VAL A 74 2.24 -25.68 -6.94
CA VAL A 74 2.48 -26.71 -7.96
C VAL A 74 1.46 -27.84 -7.93
N GLN A 75 0.99 -28.26 -6.74
CA GLN A 75 -0.02 -29.33 -6.62
C GLN A 75 -1.36 -28.97 -7.25
N VAL A 76 -1.75 -27.70 -7.21
CA VAL A 76 -3.02 -27.20 -7.77
C VAL A 76 -2.83 -26.60 -9.18
N GLY A 77 -1.59 -26.54 -9.67
CA GLY A 77 -1.28 -26.16 -11.05
C GLY A 77 -1.33 -24.65 -11.32
N PHE A 78 -1.05 -23.81 -10.31
CA PHE A 78 -0.96 -22.37 -10.50
C PHE A 78 0.36 -21.98 -11.17
N PRO A 79 0.36 -21.06 -12.14
CA PRO A 79 1.54 -20.78 -12.97
C PRO A 79 2.53 -19.81 -12.31
N ALA A 80 2.11 -19.06 -11.30
CA ALA A 80 2.91 -18.02 -10.68
C ALA A 80 2.51 -17.71 -9.23
N VAL A 81 3.46 -17.22 -8.43
CA VAL A 81 3.22 -16.73 -7.05
C VAL A 81 4.26 -15.70 -6.63
N VAL A 82 3.86 -14.68 -5.87
CA VAL A 82 4.77 -13.81 -5.13
C VAL A 82 4.64 -14.17 -3.65
N LEU A 83 5.77 -14.27 -2.95
CA LEU A 83 5.79 -14.42 -1.50
C LEU A 83 6.23 -13.09 -0.91
N GLU A 84 5.48 -12.55 0.04
CA GLU A 84 5.86 -11.35 0.77
C GLU A 84 6.21 -11.69 2.21
N THR A 85 7.41 -11.28 2.62
CA THR A 85 7.90 -11.39 3.98
C THR A 85 7.92 -10.01 4.61
N GLU A 86 6.90 -9.70 5.39
CA GLU A 86 6.91 -8.56 6.30
C GLU A 86 7.82 -8.83 7.49
N HIS A 87 8.69 -7.87 7.80
CA HIS A 87 9.64 -8.05 8.88
C HIS A 87 8.95 -7.89 10.23
N VAL A 88 9.09 -8.90 11.09
CA VAL A 88 9.04 -8.63 12.53
C VAL A 88 10.20 -7.70 12.91
N GLN A 89 10.03 -6.88 13.94
CA GLN A 89 10.98 -5.83 14.31
C GLN A 89 12.44 -6.33 14.44
N GLU A 90 12.64 -7.57 14.90
CA GLU A 90 13.95 -8.17 15.12
C GLU A 90 14.71 -8.36 13.81
N MET A 91 14.01 -8.64 12.70
CA MET A 91 14.61 -8.85 11.38
C MET A 91 15.21 -7.55 10.83
N THR A 92 14.53 -6.42 11.02
CA THR A 92 15.02 -5.12 10.56
C THR A 92 16.07 -4.53 11.52
N ASN A 93 15.88 -4.66 12.84
CA ASN A 93 16.87 -4.20 13.83
C ASN A 93 18.17 -5.02 13.78
N ASN A 94 18.13 -6.25 13.25
CA ASN A 94 19.31 -7.08 13.01
C ASN A 94 19.39 -7.44 11.53
N PRO A 95 19.88 -6.55 10.64
CA PRO A 95 19.84 -6.71 9.18
C PRO A 95 20.15 -8.12 8.65
N LYS A 96 21.19 -8.76 9.21
CA LYS A 96 21.63 -10.13 8.86
C LYS A 96 20.55 -11.20 9.04
N TRP A 97 19.63 -11.03 9.99
CA TRP A 97 18.52 -11.97 10.20
C TRP A 97 17.59 -11.94 8.99
N GLY A 98 17.18 -10.74 8.56
CA GLY A 98 16.41 -10.56 7.33
C GLY A 98 17.12 -11.12 6.10
N GLY A 99 18.44 -10.89 5.99
CA GLY A 99 19.27 -11.45 4.92
C GLY A 99 19.30 -12.97 4.86
N GLU A 100 19.54 -13.62 6.00
CA GLU A 100 19.58 -15.09 6.07
C GLU A 100 18.21 -15.71 5.77
N ILE A 101 17.11 -15.07 6.21
CA ILE A 101 15.75 -15.48 5.87
C ILE A 101 15.52 -15.36 4.36
N ALA A 102 15.83 -14.19 3.76
CA ALA A 102 15.68 -13.97 2.32
C ALA A 102 16.41 -15.03 1.50
N HIS A 103 17.64 -15.38 1.92
CA HIS A 103 18.43 -16.42 1.28
C HIS A 103 17.80 -17.81 1.37
N ALA A 104 17.32 -18.20 2.56
CA ALA A 104 16.70 -19.50 2.77
C ALA A 104 15.41 -19.65 1.94
N GLN A 105 14.56 -18.63 1.94
CA GLN A 105 13.34 -18.63 1.13
C GLN A 105 13.65 -18.68 -0.37
N LYS A 106 14.57 -17.84 -0.85
CA LYS A 106 14.96 -17.80 -2.25
C LYS A 106 15.52 -19.13 -2.75
N THR A 107 16.32 -19.81 -1.94
CA THR A 107 16.86 -21.15 -2.27
C THR A 107 15.75 -22.15 -2.57
N ILE A 108 14.72 -22.22 -1.71
CA ILE A 108 13.56 -23.11 -1.93
C ILE A 108 12.79 -22.69 -3.19
N MET A 109 12.59 -21.38 -3.40
CA MET A 109 11.90 -20.88 -4.59
C MET A 109 12.65 -21.23 -5.88
N GLU A 110 13.98 -21.19 -5.88
CA GLU A 110 14.83 -21.61 -7.00
C GLU A 110 14.66 -23.10 -7.31
N GLU A 111 14.66 -23.97 -6.29
CA GLU A 111 14.44 -25.41 -6.46
C GLU A 111 13.09 -25.71 -7.14
N TYR A 112 12.00 -25.09 -6.69
CA TYR A 112 10.68 -25.27 -7.29
C TYR A 112 10.60 -24.68 -8.71
N HIS A 113 11.27 -23.56 -8.97
CA HIS A 113 11.33 -22.98 -10.31
C HIS A 113 12.08 -23.91 -11.28
N GLU A 114 13.21 -24.48 -10.86
CA GLU A 114 14.00 -25.40 -11.68
C GLU A 114 13.26 -26.72 -11.95
N GLU A 115 12.57 -27.26 -10.95
CA GLU A 115 11.86 -28.54 -11.08
C GLU A 115 10.54 -28.42 -11.87
N TYR A 116 9.74 -27.39 -11.61
CA TYR A 116 8.37 -27.29 -12.12
C TYR A 116 8.13 -26.13 -13.10
N GLY A 117 9.07 -25.19 -13.22
CA GLY A 117 8.93 -24.00 -14.06
C GLY A 117 7.93 -22.95 -13.55
N ILE A 118 7.48 -23.06 -12.28
CA ILE A 118 6.59 -22.07 -11.66
C ILE A 118 7.28 -20.70 -11.59
N LYS A 119 6.61 -19.63 -12.03
CA LYS A 119 7.17 -18.27 -11.97
C LYS A 119 7.02 -17.71 -10.57
N CYS A 120 8.05 -17.11 -9.99
CA CYS A 120 7.91 -16.54 -8.66
C CYS A 120 8.86 -15.38 -8.36
N ALA A 121 8.49 -14.57 -7.37
CA ALA A 121 9.33 -13.50 -6.84
C ALA A 121 9.15 -13.40 -5.33
N LEU A 122 10.19 -12.92 -4.65
CA LEU A 122 10.21 -12.72 -3.20
C LEU A 122 10.20 -11.21 -2.90
N ARG A 123 9.19 -10.73 -2.19
CA ARG A 123 9.16 -9.38 -1.62
C ARG A 123 9.61 -9.43 -0.18
N HIS A 124 10.51 -8.51 0.20
CA HIS A 124 10.78 -8.22 1.59
C HIS A 124 10.33 -6.80 1.92
N THR A 125 9.62 -6.68 3.04
CA THR A 125 9.10 -5.42 3.57
C THR A 125 9.74 -5.17 4.93
N PRO A 126 10.97 -4.60 4.99
CA PRO A 126 11.55 -4.14 6.26
C PRO A 126 10.61 -3.20 7.00
N GLY A 127 10.46 -3.41 8.31
CA GLY A 127 9.62 -2.55 9.15
C GLY A 127 10.26 -1.18 9.33
N ASP A 128 9.46 -0.11 9.39
CA ASP A 128 10.00 1.21 9.67
C ASP A 128 10.40 1.30 11.15
N ILE A 129 11.67 1.00 11.43
CA ILE A 129 12.22 1.02 12.79
C ILE A 129 12.60 2.43 13.26
N ARG A 130 12.36 3.49 12.48
CA ARG A 130 12.83 4.86 12.75
C ARG A 130 11.98 5.57 13.80
N GLU A 131 11.85 4.94 14.94
CA GLU A 131 11.19 5.43 16.15
C GLU A 131 12.01 5.09 17.39
N ASP A 132 11.87 5.92 18.41
CA ASP A 132 12.17 5.56 19.79
C ASP A 132 10.84 5.35 20.54
N ARG A 133 10.91 4.88 21.78
CA ARG A 133 9.77 4.65 22.66
C ARG A 133 8.82 5.86 22.77
N ASP A 134 9.35 7.08 22.69
CA ASP A 134 8.60 8.30 22.99
C ASP A 134 8.22 9.13 21.74
N TYR A 135 8.93 8.97 20.61
CA TYR A 135 8.74 9.78 19.40
C TYR A 135 9.38 9.15 18.16
N LEU A 136 8.98 9.61 16.97
CA LEU A 136 9.61 9.23 15.70
C LEU A 136 11.02 9.83 15.57
N GLU A 137 11.95 9.07 15.00
CA GLU A 137 13.35 9.44 14.71
C GLU A 137 13.70 9.19 13.23
N LEU A 138 12.94 9.79 12.31
CA LEU A 138 12.97 9.48 10.86
C LEU A 138 14.34 9.70 10.19
N ARG A 139 15.19 10.55 10.76
CA ARG A 139 16.57 10.83 10.30
C ARG A 139 17.62 10.56 11.38
N GLY A 140 17.24 9.83 12.44
CA GLY A 140 18.06 9.52 13.59
C GLY A 140 18.97 8.31 13.40
N GLY A 141 19.45 7.75 14.52
CA GLY A 141 20.46 6.69 14.52
C GLY A 141 20.03 5.39 13.84
N LYS A 142 18.73 5.06 13.85
CA LYS A 142 18.20 3.85 13.22
C LYS A 142 18.07 3.95 11.69
N TYR A 143 18.26 5.12 11.08
CA TYR A 143 18.18 5.28 9.63
C TYR A 143 19.22 4.42 8.90
N SER A 144 20.47 4.39 9.39
CA SER A 144 21.52 3.56 8.78
C SER A 144 21.22 2.08 8.92
N THR A 145 20.70 1.64 10.08
CA THR A 145 20.28 0.24 10.30
C THR A 145 19.14 -0.17 9.37
N LEU A 146 18.16 0.71 9.14
CA LEU A 146 17.10 0.45 8.17
C LEU A 146 17.65 0.28 6.74
N MET A 147 18.55 1.17 6.31
CA MET A 147 19.19 1.07 4.99
C MET A 147 20.08 -0.17 4.86
N GLU A 148 20.76 -0.58 5.93
CA GLU A 148 21.50 -1.85 6.00
C GLU A 148 20.55 -3.04 5.87
N ALA A 149 19.37 -3.02 6.50
CA ALA A 149 18.38 -4.08 6.37
C ALA A 149 17.91 -4.25 4.92
N PHE A 150 17.63 -3.15 4.22
CA PHE A 150 17.31 -3.18 2.78
C PHE A 150 18.45 -3.75 1.94
N ASP A 151 19.69 -3.31 2.15
CA ASP A 151 20.85 -3.80 1.39
C ASP A 151 21.09 -5.29 1.64
N GLU A 152 20.94 -5.73 2.88
CA GLU A 152 21.13 -7.13 3.25
C GLU A 152 20.08 -8.03 2.58
N VAL A 153 18.78 -7.72 2.67
CA VAL A 153 17.74 -8.56 2.02
C VAL A 153 17.86 -8.55 0.50
N ALA A 154 18.18 -7.39 -0.10
CA ALA A 154 18.35 -7.24 -1.54
C ALA A 154 19.55 -8.05 -2.06
N SER A 155 20.65 -8.09 -1.31
CA SER A 155 21.85 -8.84 -1.70
C SER A 155 21.73 -10.36 -1.50
N LYS A 156 20.68 -10.82 -0.81
CA LYS A 156 20.54 -12.22 -0.36
C LYS A 156 19.38 -12.99 -0.97
N GLY A 157 18.45 -12.34 -1.66
CA GLY A 157 17.41 -13.06 -2.41
C GLY A 157 16.10 -12.32 -2.64
N ALA A 158 15.87 -11.18 -1.97
CA ALA A 158 14.67 -10.39 -2.20
C ALA A 158 14.69 -9.77 -3.60
N ASP A 159 13.61 -9.94 -4.35
CA ASP A 159 13.43 -9.42 -5.71
C ASP A 159 12.71 -8.06 -5.72
N LEU A 160 11.84 -7.84 -4.73
CA LEU A 160 11.00 -6.65 -4.55
C LEU A 160 11.26 -6.06 -3.15
N LEU A 161 11.48 -4.74 -3.08
CA LEU A 161 11.70 -4.03 -1.81
C LEU A 161 10.55 -3.06 -1.54
N SER A 162 9.95 -3.17 -0.36
CA SER A 162 8.84 -2.32 0.11
C SER A 162 9.07 -1.86 1.55
N ILE A 163 8.26 -0.91 2.03
CA ILE A 163 8.17 -0.50 3.44
C ILE A 163 6.82 0.17 3.67
N GLU A 164 6.37 0.14 4.92
CA GLU A 164 5.23 0.93 5.39
C GLU A 164 5.76 2.10 6.24
N SER A 165 6.09 3.21 5.57
CA SER A 165 6.81 4.30 6.24
C SER A 165 5.92 5.15 7.15
N MET A 166 6.50 5.73 8.20
CA MET A 166 5.74 6.39 9.29
C MET A 166 5.70 7.92 9.23
N GLY A 167 6.20 8.55 8.15
CA GLY A 167 6.24 10.01 8.02
C GLY A 167 4.89 10.68 8.30
N GLY A 168 4.86 11.58 9.30
CA GLY A 168 3.69 12.37 9.67
C GLY A 168 2.66 11.64 10.55
N LYS A 169 2.91 10.39 10.94
CA LYS A 169 2.02 9.58 11.77
C LYS A 169 1.66 10.25 13.09
N GLU A 170 2.61 10.88 13.77
CA GLU A 170 2.43 11.53 15.06
C GLU A 170 1.46 12.72 15.03
N VAL A 171 1.42 13.45 13.91
CA VAL A 171 0.44 14.53 13.69
C VAL A 171 -0.90 13.95 13.25
N PHE A 172 -0.88 12.93 12.39
CA PHE A 172 -2.07 12.23 11.94
C PHE A 172 -2.85 11.61 13.11
N ASP A 173 -2.19 10.87 14.01
CA ASP A 173 -2.81 10.23 15.18
C ASP A 173 -3.52 11.24 16.08
N HIS A 174 -2.93 12.43 16.24
CA HIS A 174 -3.58 13.53 16.96
C HIS A 174 -4.80 14.07 16.21
N ALA A 175 -4.68 14.26 14.90
CA ALA A 175 -5.68 14.91 14.06
C ALA A 175 -6.91 14.04 13.80
N ILE A 176 -6.72 12.76 13.50
CA ILE A 176 -7.81 11.85 13.12
C ILE A 176 -8.82 11.66 14.25
N LEU A 177 -8.35 11.57 15.49
CA LEU A 177 -9.20 11.47 16.69
C LEU A 177 -9.98 12.76 17.01
N ARG A 178 -9.65 13.87 16.33
CA ARG A 178 -10.24 15.21 16.56
C ARG A 178 -11.02 15.73 15.35
N ASN A 179 -11.15 14.94 14.29
CA ASN A 179 -11.72 15.36 13.01
C ASN A 179 -11.05 16.64 12.47
N ASP A 180 -9.73 16.78 12.66
CA ASP A 180 -8.95 17.94 12.24
C ASP A 180 -8.42 17.76 10.82
N MET A 181 -9.16 18.26 9.81
CA MET A 181 -8.79 18.08 8.41
C MET A 181 -7.47 18.77 8.03
N GLN A 182 -7.12 19.89 8.68
CA GLN A 182 -5.83 20.54 8.47
C GLN A 182 -4.70 19.58 8.88
N GLY A 183 -4.87 18.87 10.00
CA GLY A 183 -3.86 17.98 10.55
C GLY A 183 -3.72 16.68 9.77
N ILE A 184 -4.83 16.14 9.27
CA ILE A 184 -4.82 15.00 8.35
C ILE A 184 -4.11 15.38 7.06
N LEU A 185 -4.44 16.53 6.46
CA LEU A 185 -3.79 17.00 5.24
C LEU A 185 -2.31 17.27 5.43
N TYR A 186 -1.92 17.92 6.53
CA TYR A 186 -0.53 18.22 6.84
C TYR A 186 0.27 16.96 7.17
N GLY A 187 -0.27 16.05 7.99
CA GLY A 187 0.38 14.80 8.37
C GLY A 187 0.61 13.88 7.19
N ILE A 188 -0.41 13.63 6.36
CA ILE A 188 -0.30 12.70 5.23
C ILE A 188 0.32 13.41 4.01
N GLY A 189 -0.33 14.48 3.54
CA GLY A 189 -0.04 15.12 2.26
C GLY A 189 1.25 15.95 2.23
N CYS A 190 1.74 16.40 3.38
CA CYS A 190 2.97 17.19 3.48
C CYS A 190 4.09 16.43 4.19
N LEU A 191 3.94 16.13 5.49
CA LEU A 191 4.99 15.48 6.29
C LEU A 191 5.31 14.08 5.75
N GLY A 192 4.27 13.27 5.48
CA GLY A 192 4.42 11.97 4.84
C GLY A 192 5.09 12.06 3.47
N ALA A 193 4.68 13.00 2.62
CA ALA A 193 5.30 13.22 1.32
C ALA A 193 6.79 13.62 1.40
N MET A 194 7.17 14.43 2.40
CA MET A 194 8.57 14.82 2.63
C MET A 194 9.45 13.66 3.10
N ASP A 195 8.96 12.82 4.00
CA ASP A 195 9.67 11.62 4.44
C ASP A 195 9.79 10.59 3.32
N MET A 196 8.70 10.37 2.58
CA MET A 196 8.66 9.49 1.42
C MET A 196 9.73 9.85 0.39
N GLU A 197 9.86 11.15 0.05
CA GLU A 197 10.90 11.60 -0.86
C GLU A 197 12.32 11.33 -0.34
N TYR A 198 12.53 11.50 0.97
CA TYR A 198 13.82 11.28 1.60
C TYR A 198 14.22 9.79 1.53
N ILE A 199 13.35 8.90 2.04
CA ILE A 199 13.68 7.48 2.17
C ILE A 199 13.68 6.74 0.83
N TRP A 200 12.72 7.01 -0.07
CA TRP A 200 12.61 6.26 -1.33
C TRP A 200 13.75 6.52 -2.30
N GLN A 201 14.39 7.69 -2.23
CA GLN A 201 15.60 7.93 -3.00
C GLN A 201 16.74 6.99 -2.60
N ASP A 202 16.84 6.61 -1.33
CA ASP A 202 17.88 5.72 -0.84
C ASP A 202 17.50 4.24 -1.05
N ILE A 203 16.23 3.86 -0.84
CA ILE A 203 15.72 2.52 -1.20
C ILE A 203 15.94 2.26 -2.69
N ALA A 204 15.64 3.22 -3.57
CA ALA A 204 15.87 3.08 -5.01
C ALA A 204 17.37 2.94 -5.37
N LYS A 205 18.28 3.57 -4.62
CA LYS A 205 19.73 3.37 -4.80
C LYS A 205 20.15 1.97 -4.37
N VAL A 206 19.64 1.47 -3.25
CA VAL A 206 19.90 0.09 -2.78
C VAL A 206 19.40 -0.92 -3.80
N ALA A 207 18.17 -0.75 -4.29
CA ALA A 207 17.58 -1.63 -5.29
C ALA A 207 18.43 -1.63 -6.59
N LYS A 208 18.83 -0.45 -7.05
CA LYS A 208 19.70 -0.31 -8.22
C LYS A 208 21.08 -0.96 -8.02
N LYS A 209 21.69 -0.81 -6.85
CA LYS A 209 22.99 -1.41 -6.50
C LYS A 209 22.93 -2.94 -6.57
N ASN A 210 21.83 -3.53 -6.10
CA ASN A 210 21.65 -4.98 -6.02
C ASN A 210 20.90 -5.58 -7.23
N ASN A 211 20.53 -4.76 -8.21
CA ASN A 211 19.75 -5.17 -9.39
C ASN A 211 18.41 -5.85 -9.05
N VAL A 212 17.72 -5.30 -8.05
CA VAL A 212 16.36 -5.71 -7.63
C VAL A 212 15.38 -4.56 -7.87
N VAL A 213 14.09 -4.81 -7.65
CA VAL A 213 13.04 -3.83 -7.91
C VAL A 213 12.74 -3.00 -6.65
N PRO A 214 12.84 -1.66 -6.70
CA PRO A 214 12.23 -0.81 -5.68
C PRO A 214 10.71 -0.79 -5.94
N ALA A 215 9.94 -1.52 -5.13
CA ALA A 215 8.56 -1.86 -5.45
C ALA A 215 7.61 -0.71 -5.12
N GLY A 216 7.30 -0.47 -3.84
CA GLY A 216 6.47 0.66 -3.41
C GLY A 216 6.20 0.69 -1.91
N ASP A 217 5.47 1.72 -1.49
CA ASP A 217 5.08 2.00 -0.10
C ASP A 217 3.55 1.88 0.05
N THR A 218 3.07 2.20 1.25
CA THR A 218 1.67 2.27 1.63
C THR A 218 1.44 3.37 2.66
N ASP A 219 0.28 4.02 2.63
CA ASP A 219 -0.15 4.88 3.74
C ASP A 219 -0.84 4.08 4.86
N CYS A 220 -0.41 2.85 5.12
CA CYS A 220 -0.99 1.96 6.13
C CYS A 220 -1.01 2.59 7.53
N ALA A 221 0.11 3.19 7.93
CA ALA A 221 0.27 3.87 9.21
C ALA A 221 -0.77 4.99 9.46
N GLN A 222 -1.37 5.55 8.41
CA GLN A 222 -2.29 6.69 8.49
C GLN A 222 -3.67 6.35 7.88
N ALA A 223 -3.79 6.17 6.57
CA ALA A 223 -5.06 5.87 5.93
C ALA A 223 -5.68 4.51 6.32
N ASN A 224 -4.90 3.44 6.54
CA ASN A 224 -5.48 2.19 7.08
C ASN A 224 -5.88 2.36 8.54
N THR A 225 -5.09 3.08 9.35
CA THR A 225 -5.51 3.48 10.70
C THR A 225 -6.86 4.21 10.68
N ALA A 226 -7.08 5.16 9.75
CA ALA A 226 -8.38 5.81 9.60
C ALA A 226 -9.50 4.81 9.23
N MET A 227 -9.23 3.91 8.29
CA MET A 227 -10.17 2.85 7.89
C MET A 227 -10.54 1.94 9.07
N PHE A 228 -9.57 1.53 9.89
CA PHE A 228 -9.81 0.66 11.04
C PHE A 228 -10.50 1.38 12.21
N ILE A 229 -10.20 2.67 12.43
CA ILE A 229 -10.96 3.46 13.40
C ILE A 229 -12.41 3.61 12.91
N ALA A 230 -12.63 3.85 11.61
CA ALA A 230 -13.98 3.88 11.04
C ALA A 230 -14.72 2.55 11.26
N GLY A 231 -14.07 1.43 10.96
CA GLY A 231 -14.56 0.09 11.25
C GLY A 231 -15.68 -0.37 10.32
N GLY A 232 -16.61 -1.16 10.87
CA GLY A 232 -17.78 -1.63 10.14
C GLY A 232 -18.90 -0.59 10.07
N LEU A 233 -19.89 -0.79 9.20
CA LEU A 233 -20.99 0.17 8.92
C LEU A 233 -21.84 0.58 10.14
N LEU A 234 -21.72 -0.10 11.28
CA LEU A 234 -22.44 0.19 12.52
C LEU A 234 -21.59 0.92 13.56
N ASP A 235 -20.28 1.03 13.33
CA ASP A 235 -19.34 1.68 14.21
C ASP A 235 -19.48 3.21 14.14
N LYS A 236 -18.96 3.88 15.17
CA LYS A 236 -19.19 5.32 15.41
C LYS A 236 -17.93 6.07 15.84
N ASN A 237 -16.76 5.45 15.74
CA ASN A 237 -15.51 6.02 16.24
C ASN A 237 -14.95 7.07 15.25
N LEU A 238 -15.16 6.87 13.94
CA LEU A 238 -14.82 7.83 12.89
C LEU A 238 -15.87 7.74 11.77
N ALA A 239 -16.27 8.88 11.19
CA ALA A 239 -17.13 8.86 10.02
C ALA A 239 -16.37 8.30 8.80
N HIS A 240 -16.98 7.38 8.07
CA HIS A 240 -16.34 6.73 6.91
C HIS A 240 -16.03 7.76 5.79
N THR A 241 -16.81 8.85 5.71
CA THR A 241 -16.51 10.00 4.85
C THR A 241 -15.22 10.74 5.20
N LEU A 242 -14.75 10.70 6.45
CA LEU A 242 -13.45 11.27 6.83
C LEU A 242 -12.31 10.28 6.53
N ALA A 243 -12.53 8.98 6.76
CA ALA A 243 -11.57 7.94 6.41
C ALA A 243 -11.23 7.96 4.91
N ILE A 244 -12.23 8.12 4.03
CA ILE A 244 -11.99 8.18 2.59
C ILE A 244 -11.35 9.49 2.13
N ILE A 245 -11.50 10.60 2.87
CA ILE A 245 -10.74 11.83 2.62
C ILE A 245 -9.26 11.60 2.95
N ALA A 246 -8.95 10.95 4.08
CA ALA A 246 -7.57 10.57 4.43
C ALA A 246 -6.95 9.69 3.32
N ARG A 247 -7.69 8.70 2.80
CA ARG A 247 -7.26 7.86 1.68
C ARG A 247 -7.03 8.65 0.38
N ALA A 248 -7.85 9.64 0.07
CA ALA A 248 -7.64 10.50 -1.10
C ALA A 248 -6.32 11.29 -0.98
N ILE A 249 -6.01 11.79 0.22
CA ILE A 249 -4.75 12.49 0.52
C ILE A 249 -3.57 11.52 0.43
N ALA A 250 -3.73 10.30 0.95
CA ALA A 250 -2.74 9.22 0.90
C ALA A 250 -2.25 8.92 -0.51
N ALA A 251 -3.13 8.96 -1.52
CA ALA A 251 -2.74 8.76 -2.91
C ALA A 251 -1.63 9.72 -3.37
N SER A 252 -1.70 10.99 -2.97
CA SER A 252 -0.66 11.98 -3.27
C SER A 252 0.67 11.66 -2.56
N ARG A 253 0.60 11.17 -1.32
CA ARG A 253 1.76 10.78 -0.50
C ARG A 253 2.43 9.53 -1.06
N SER A 254 1.67 8.45 -1.29
CA SER A 254 2.18 7.18 -1.81
C SER A 254 2.73 7.31 -3.24
N LEU A 255 2.21 8.26 -4.04
CA LEU A 255 2.76 8.59 -5.35
C LEU A 255 4.25 9.01 -5.32
N VAL A 256 4.71 9.61 -4.21
CA VAL A 256 6.09 10.10 -4.06
C VAL A 256 7.13 8.99 -4.17
N ALA A 257 6.83 7.76 -3.74
CA ALA A 257 7.76 6.62 -3.89
C ALA A 257 8.19 6.45 -5.35
N TYR A 258 7.23 6.55 -6.26
CA TYR A 258 7.43 6.36 -7.70
C TYR A 258 8.10 7.58 -8.36
N GLU A 259 7.84 8.78 -7.84
CA GLU A 259 8.56 9.99 -8.23
C GLU A 259 10.05 9.90 -7.82
N ALA A 260 10.33 9.23 -6.69
CA ALA A 260 11.64 9.05 -6.10
C ALA A 260 12.40 7.80 -6.59
N GLY A 261 11.77 6.96 -7.43
CA GLY A 261 12.44 5.88 -8.16
C GLY A 261 11.82 4.48 -8.03
N ALA A 262 10.76 4.32 -7.24
CA ALA A 262 9.98 3.08 -7.19
C ALA A 262 9.33 2.77 -8.55
N LYS A 263 9.10 1.50 -8.83
CA LYS A 263 8.62 0.99 -10.13
C LYS A 263 7.35 0.17 -10.04
N GLY A 264 6.86 -0.11 -8.84
CA GLY A 264 5.82 -1.10 -8.60
C GLY A 264 6.38 -2.53 -8.51
N PRO A 265 5.58 -3.51 -8.08
CA PRO A 265 4.20 -3.33 -7.61
C PRO A 265 4.15 -2.54 -6.30
N GLY A 266 3.13 -1.67 -6.13
CA GLY A 266 2.82 -1.07 -4.82
C GLY A 266 2.46 -2.12 -3.77
N LYS A 267 2.50 -1.77 -2.47
CA LYS A 267 2.09 -2.64 -1.36
C LYS A 267 0.60 -2.99 -1.44
N ASP A 268 0.23 -4.16 -0.98
CA ASP A 268 -1.13 -4.70 -0.94
C ASP A 268 -2.10 -3.83 -0.14
N CYS A 269 -1.72 -3.48 1.09
CA CYS A 269 -2.54 -2.70 2.02
C CYS A 269 -2.68 -1.21 1.63
N ALA A 270 -2.03 -0.78 0.53
CA ALA A 270 -2.17 0.56 -0.03
C ALA A 270 -3.42 0.64 -0.92
N TYR A 271 -4.62 0.71 -0.34
CA TYR A 271 -5.88 0.84 -1.09
C TYR A 271 -5.90 2.06 -2.03
N GLU A 272 -5.11 3.10 -1.75
CA GLU A 272 -4.93 4.26 -2.62
C GLU A 272 -4.21 3.94 -3.93
N ASN A 273 -3.63 2.75 -4.07
CA ASN A 273 -2.88 2.33 -5.26
C ASN A 273 -3.70 2.37 -6.55
N THR A 274 -5.03 2.23 -6.50
CA THR A 274 -5.86 2.40 -7.71
C THR A 274 -5.71 3.84 -8.27
N ILE A 275 -5.67 4.85 -7.40
CA ILE A 275 -5.42 6.24 -7.77
C ILE A 275 -3.97 6.38 -8.26
N VAL A 276 -2.99 5.84 -7.52
CA VAL A 276 -1.57 5.88 -7.91
C VAL A 276 -1.35 5.26 -9.30
N LYS A 277 -1.95 4.09 -9.58
CA LYS A 277 -1.85 3.40 -10.87
C LYS A 277 -2.33 4.29 -12.00
N SER A 278 -3.45 5.01 -11.82
CA SER A 278 -3.98 5.92 -12.85
C SER A 278 -2.99 7.01 -13.26
N VAL A 279 -2.16 7.48 -12.34
CA VAL A 279 -1.17 8.56 -12.55
C VAL A 279 0.19 8.01 -12.98
N ALA A 280 0.73 7.04 -12.24
CA ALA A 280 2.09 6.54 -12.44
C ALA A 280 2.18 5.45 -13.52
N GLY A 281 1.09 4.73 -13.80
CA GLY A 281 1.05 3.64 -14.77
C GLY A 281 1.82 2.38 -14.35
N VAL A 282 2.18 2.29 -13.08
CA VAL A 282 2.93 1.18 -12.47
C VAL A 282 1.98 0.04 -12.08
N PRO A 283 2.48 -1.21 -11.96
CA PRO A 283 1.70 -2.27 -11.37
C PRO A 283 1.45 -2.02 -9.88
N ILE A 284 0.40 -2.62 -9.34
CA ILE A 284 0.01 -2.50 -7.92
C ILE A 284 -0.40 -3.86 -7.34
N SER A 285 -0.08 -4.07 -6.07
CA SER A 285 -0.76 -5.10 -5.26
C SER A 285 -2.00 -4.52 -4.59
N GLN A 286 -2.99 -5.36 -4.35
CA GLN A 286 -4.22 -5.04 -3.62
C GLN A 286 -4.66 -6.25 -2.80
N GLU A 287 -5.45 -5.98 -1.77
CA GLU A 287 -6.08 -6.96 -0.89
C GLU A 287 -7.58 -6.61 -0.70
N GLY A 288 -8.37 -7.50 -0.11
CA GLY A 288 -9.79 -7.29 0.14
C GLY A 288 -10.50 -8.55 0.59
N LYS A 289 -11.41 -9.11 -0.22
CA LYS A 289 -12.24 -10.25 0.22
C LYS A 289 -11.43 -11.50 0.63
N THR A 290 -10.19 -11.62 0.16
CA THR A 290 -9.30 -12.78 0.40
C THR A 290 -8.15 -12.40 1.35
N SER A 291 -8.26 -11.26 2.04
CA SER A 291 -7.42 -10.83 3.16
C SER A 291 -8.21 -10.74 4.48
N THR A 292 -9.34 -11.44 4.57
CA THR A 292 -10.21 -11.47 5.76
C THR A 292 -9.60 -12.17 6.97
N ASP A 293 -8.54 -12.95 6.75
CA ASP A 293 -7.62 -13.48 7.76
C ASP A 293 -6.93 -12.36 8.56
N ALA A 294 -6.57 -11.25 7.90
CA ALA A 294 -5.98 -10.11 8.56
C ALA A 294 -7.05 -9.19 9.19
N HIS A 295 -8.02 -8.75 8.39
CA HIS A 295 -9.04 -7.82 8.83
C HIS A 295 -10.28 -7.78 7.91
N SER A 296 -11.38 -7.24 8.43
CA SER A 296 -12.54 -6.90 7.60
C SER A 296 -12.32 -5.57 6.86
N ASP A 297 -12.90 -5.44 5.67
CA ASP A 297 -13.02 -4.18 4.92
C ASP A 297 -14.45 -4.03 4.33
N VAL A 298 -14.70 -2.93 3.61
CA VAL A 298 -16.01 -2.62 2.99
C VAL A 298 -15.94 -2.47 1.45
N LEU A 299 -14.92 -3.07 0.82
CA LEU A 299 -14.61 -2.96 -0.61
C LEU A 299 -13.95 -4.21 -1.21
N GLY A 300 -14.23 -5.37 -0.61
CA GLY A 300 -13.48 -6.61 -0.83
C GLY A 300 -13.42 -7.14 -2.26
N ASN A 301 -14.44 -6.93 -3.11
CA ASN A 301 -14.31 -7.25 -4.53
C ASN A 301 -13.78 -6.06 -5.33
N LEU A 302 -14.25 -4.85 -5.05
CA LEU A 302 -13.98 -3.66 -5.86
C LEU A 302 -12.49 -3.43 -6.10
N VAL A 303 -11.64 -3.67 -5.11
CA VAL A 303 -10.17 -3.58 -5.22
C VAL A 303 -9.52 -4.51 -6.24
N MET A 304 -10.16 -5.61 -6.62
CA MET A 304 -9.70 -6.46 -7.71
C MET A 304 -9.83 -5.80 -9.10
N GLN A 305 -10.56 -4.68 -9.23
CA GLN A 305 -10.82 -4.00 -10.51
C GLN A 305 -9.55 -3.70 -11.34
N CYS A 306 -8.43 -3.42 -10.68
CA CYS A 306 -7.21 -2.92 -11.31
C CYS A 306 -5.94 -3.50 -10.70
N CYS A 307 -6.03 -4.55 -9.87
CA CYS A 307 -4.87 -5.15 -9.22
C CYS A 307 -3.95 -5.88 -10.22
N ASP A 308 -2.65 -5.93 -9.95
CA ASP A 308 -1.69 -6.75 -10.72
C ASP A 308 -1.17 -7.91 -9.88
N LEU A 309 -1.04 -7.69 -8.57
CA LEU A 309 -0.92 -8.72 -7.54
C LEU A 309 -2.17 -8.73 -6.65
N TRP A 310 -2.52 -9.90 -6.12
CA TRP A 310 -3.68 -10.09 -5.23
C TRP A 310 -3.26 -10.76 -3.93
N SER A 311 -3.46 -10.09 -2.80
CA SER A 311 -2.89 -10.45 -1.51
C SER A 311 -3.92 -10.81 -0.43
N ASN A 312 -3.47 -11.60 0.55
CA ASN A 312 -4.19 -11.91 1.79
C ASN A 312 -3.78 -11.02 2.98
N GLU A 313 -2.99 -9.98 2.77
CA GLU A 313 -2.45 -9.06 3.80
C GLU A 313 -1.56 -9.75 4.85
N SER A 314 -2.10 -10.61 5.71
CA SER A 314 -1.31 -11.35 6.71
C SER A 314 -2.10 -12.47 7.39
N VAL A 315 -1.44 -13.61 7.61
CA VAL A 315 -1.96 -14.72 8.42
C VAL A 315 -0.88 -15.34 9.29
N GLU A 316 -1.19 -15.63 10.54
CA GLU A 316 -0.27 -16.43 11.37
C GLU A 316 -0.06 -17.80 10.75
N TYR A 317 1.19 -18.28 10.70
CA TYR A 317 1.50 -19.62 10.21
C TYR A 317 1.10 -20.72 11.21
N HIS A 318 0.03 -21.46 10.90
CA HIS A 318 -0.46 -22.57 11.72
C HIS A 318 -1.20 -23.61 10.86
N GLY A 319 -1.70 -24.67 11.50
CA GLY A 319 -2.44 -25.74 10.83
C GLY A 319 -3.94 -25.50 10.79
N GLU A 320 -4.53 -25.79 9.64
CA GLU A 320 -5.97 -25.79 9.37
C GLU A 320 -6.42 -27.19 8.90
N PHE A 321 -7.72 -27.44 8.78
CA PHE A 321 -8.19 -28.73 8.23
C PHE A 321 -7.73 -28.95 6.77
N GLY A 322 -7.56 -27.87 5.99
CA GLY A 322 -7.18 -27.92 4.56
C GLY A 322 -5.68 -28.01 4.27
N GLY A 323 -4.82 -27.97 5.31
CA GLY A 323 -3.38 -27.80 5.17
C GLY A 323 -2.87 -26.74 6.15
N THR A 324 -1.73 -26.11 5.88
CA THR A 324 -1.33 -24.93 6.67
C THR A 324 -2.08 -23.68 6.23
N SER A 325 -2.16 -22.68 7.10
CA SER A 325 -2.89 -21.42 6.85
C SER A 325 -2.45 -20.76 5.54
N VAL A 326 -1.13 -20.69 5.31
CA VAL A 326 -0.54 -20.12 4.09
C VAL A 326 -0.90 -20.90 2.82
N GLN A 327 -1.15 -22.22 2.91
CA GLN A 327 -1.63 -23.01 1.78
C GLN A 327 -3.08 -22.69 1.44
N CYS A 328 -3.93 -22.56 2.46
CA CYS A 328 -5.35 -22.30 2.28
C CYS A 328 -5.59 -20.95 1.58
N TRP A 329 -4.87 -19.91 2.02
CA TRP A 329 -4.99 -18.57 1.44
C TRP A 329 -4.27 -18.47 0.08
N ALA A 330 -3.08 -19.06 -0.08
CA ALA A 330 -2.40 -19.11 -1.38
C ALA A 330 -3.27 -19.77 -2.47
N GLU A 331 -3.95 -20.87 -2.13
CA GLU A 331 -4.85 -21.56 -3.06
C GLU A 331 -6.05 -20.67 -3.44
N THR A 332 -6.64 -19.97 -2.46
CA THR A 332 -7.80 -19.09 -2.70
C THR A 332 -7.41 -17.88 -3.57
N LEU A 333 -6.29 -17.21 -3.26
CA LEU A 333 -5.74 -16.13 -4.07
C LEU A 333 -5.40 -16.60 -5.50
N GLY A 334 -4.85 -17.81 -5.62
CA GLY A 334 -4.54 -18.45 -6.90
C GLY A 334 -5.79 -18.64 -7.77
N TYR A 335 -6.92 -19.03 -7.19
CA TYR A 335 -8.19 -19.13 -7.90
C TYR A 335 -8.78 -17.77 -8.31
N ASP A 336 -8.71 -16.76 -7.44
CA ASP A 336 -9.13 -15.39 -7.77
C ASP A 336 -8.34 -14.86 -8.98
N CYS A 337 -7.01 -15.03 -8.95
CA CYS A 337 -6.15 -14.66 -10.08
C CYS A 337 -6.44 -15.49 -11.33
N SER A 338 -6.75 -16.78 -11.19
CA SER A 338 -7.12 -17.63 -12.32
C SER A 338 -8.39 -17.12 -13.03
N LEU A 339 -9.41 -16.69 -12.27
CA LEU A 339 -10.62 -16.10 -12.83
C LEU A 339 -10.34 -14.80 -13.60
N MET A 340 -9.56 -13.89 -13.02
CA MET A 340 -9.12 -12.66 -13.67
C MET A 340 -8.33 -12.96 -14.96
N ASN A 341 -7.41 -13.92 -14.90
CA ASN A 341 -6.60 -14.33 -16.04
C ASN A 341 -7.41 -14.97 -17.18
N VAL A 342 -8.49 -15.71 -16.86
CA VAL A 342 -9.43 -16.22 -17.88
C VAL A 342 -10.21 -15.07 -18.51
N ALA A 343 -10.63 -14.07 -17.73
CA ALA A 343 -11.31 -12.89 -18.26
C ALA A 343 -10.40 -12.13 -19.25
N LEU A 344 -9.13 -11.89 -18.90
CA LEU A 344 -8.12 -11.30 -19.79
C LEU A 344 -7.93 -12.07 -21.09
N LYS A 345 -7.80 -13.39 -21.02
CA LYS A 345 -7.58 -14.23 -22.22
C LYS A 345 -8.81 -14.32 -23.13
N SER A 346 -10.00 -14.13 -22.58
CA SER A 346 -11.27 -14.26 -23.31
C SER A 346 -11.84 -12.93 -23.80
N GLY A 347 -11.22 -11.79 -23.47
CA GLY A 347 -11.74 -10.46 -23.82
C GLY A 347 -12.91 -9.99 -22.96
N ASN A 348 -13.10 -10.60 -21.78
CA ASN A 348 -14.18 -10.27 -20.83
C ASN A 348 -13.69 -9.49 -19.60
N GLU A 349 -12.44 -9.05 -19.60
CA GLU A 349 -11.79 -8.36 -18.48
C GLU A 349 -12.54 -7.12 -18.01
N LYS A 350 -13.08 -6.31 -18.93
CA LYS A 350 -13.87 -5.11 -18.59
C LYS A 350 -15.18 -5.46 -17.91
N VAL A 351 -15.87 -6.49 -18.39
CA VAL A 351 -17.13 -6.95 -17.79
C VAL A 351 -16.88 -7.44 -16.37
N LEU A 352 -15.84 -8.25 -16.15
CA LEU A 352 -15.49 -8.73 -14.82
C LEU A 352 -15.04 -7.59 -13.88
N ARG A 353 -14.20 -6.67 -14.38
CA ARG A 353 -13.82 -5.45 -13.63
C ARG A 353 -15.07 -4.70 -13.17
N ASP A 354 -15.98 -4.43 -14.09
CA ASP A 354 -17.17 -3.63 -13.78
C ASP A 354 -18.11 -4.38 -12.82
N MET A 355 -18.15 -5.72 -12.85
CA MET A 355 -18.87 -6.53 -11.86
C MET A 355 -18.26 -6.43 -10.45
N PHE A 356 -16.93 -6.48 -10.33
CA PHE A 356 -16.25 -6.27 -9.04
C PHE A 356 -16.58 -4.90 -8.47
N VAL A 357 -16.55 -3.87 -9.32
CA VAL A 357 -16.87 -2.50 -8.92
C VAL A 357 -18.33 -2.37 -8.51
N ALA A 358 -19.25 -2.92 -9.31
CA ALA A 358 -20.68 -2.84 -9.04
C ALA A 358 -21.07 -3.52 -7.71
N SER A 359 -20.31 -4.52 -7.24
CA SER A 359 -20.65 -5.20 -5.99
C SER A 359 -20.47 -4.34 -4.75
N ASP A 360 -19.48 -3.43 -4.74
CA ASP A 360 -19.13 -2.65 -3.53
C ASP A 360 -19.18 -1.13 -3.73
N ARG A 361 -19.36 -0.61 -4.96
CA ARG A 361 -19.40 0.83 -5.26
C ARG A 361 -20.31 1.60 -4.31
N TYR A 362 -21.46 1.04 -3.94
CA TYR A 362 -22.45 1.69 -3.09
C TYR A 362 -22.51 1.13 -1.66
N ARG A 363 -21.56 0.26 -1.28
CA ARG A 363 -21.50 -0.31 0.08
C ARG A 363 -21.10 0.74 1.11
N ASP A 364 -20.18 1.62 0.72
CA ASP A 364 -19.55 2.59 1.60
C ASP A 364 -18.94 3.76 0.79
N PRO A 365 -18.84 5.00 1.33
CA PRO A 365 -18.08 6.07 0.68
C PRO A 365 -16.63 5.68 0.34
N GLN A 366 -15.99 4.80 1.11
CA GLN A 366 -14.64 4.31 0.83
C GLN A 366 -14.56 3.53 -0.49
N GLY A 367 -15.45 2.57 -0.69
CA GLY A 367 -15.57 1.86 -1.97
C GLY A 367 -15.99 2.79 -3.11
N TYR A 368 -16.90 3.75 -2.84
CA TYR A 368 -17.38 4.67 -3.87
C TYR A 368 -16.26 5.51 -4.49
N LEU A 369 -15.37 6.10 -3.68
CA LEU A 369 -14.24 6.88 -4.19
C LEU A 369 -13.24 5.98 -4.93
N LEU A 370 -12.96 4.78 -4.41
CA LEU A 370 -11.93 3.90 -4.95
C LEU A 370 -12.35 3.17 -6.22
N ALA A 371 -13.63 3.19 -6.62
CA ALA A 371 -14.06 2.73 -7.93
C ALA A 371 -13.21 3.42 -9.03
N TYR A 372 -12.69 2.65 -10.00
CA TYR A 372 -11.60 3.06 -10.89
C TYR A 372 -11.87 4.37 -11.65
N ASP A 373 -13.13 4.64 -11.99
CA ASP A 373 -13.60 5.88 -12.60
C ASP A 373 -13.47 7.09 -11.66
N ASN A 374 -13.87 6.93 -10.40
CA ASN A 374 -13.71 7.96 -9.38
C ASN A 374 -12.24 8.11 -8.95
N ALA A 375 -11.51 7.01 -8.81
CA ALA A 375 -10.09 7.01 -8.50
C ALA A 375 -9.27 7.74 -9.59
N TYR A 376 -9.61 7.53 -10.86
CA TYR A 376 -9.01 8.27 -11.99
C TYR A 376 -9.24 9.78 -11.87
N ARG A 377 -10.47 10.21 -11.53
CA ARG A 377 -10.79 11.64 -11.31
C ARG A 377 -9.99 12.27 -10.18
N VAL A 378 -9.71 11.52 -9.11
CA VAL A 378 -8.81 11.96 -8.03
C VAL A 378 -7.38 12.08 -8.56
N GLY A 379 -6.92 11.11 -9.35
CA GLY A 379 -5.63 11.16 -10.03
C GLY A 379 -5.46 12.41 -10.91
N GLU A 380 -6.50 12.78 -11.67
CA GLU A 380 -6.50 14.02 -12.48
C GLU A 380 -6.31 15.27 -11.61
N ALA A 381 -6.99 15.33 -10.46
CA ALA A 381 -6.89 16.43 -9.52
C ALA A 381 -5.49 16.55 -8.90
N ILE A 382 -4.83 15.40 -8.64
CA ILE A 382 -3.44 15.35 -8.17
C ILE A 382 -2.49 15.82 -9.29
N ALA A 383 -2.58 15.22 -10.47
CA ALA A 383 -1.66 15.47 -11.58
C ALA A 383 -1.70 16.93 -12.06
N LYS A 384 -2.86 17.60 -11.96
CA LYS A 384 -3.04 19.00 -12.36
C LYS A 384 -2.05 19.95 -11.67
N ASP A 385 -1.77 19.74 -10.39
CA ASP A 385 -0.88 20.56 -9.57
C ASP A 385 0.31 19.71 -9.03
N GLY A 386 0.74 18.72 -9.82
CA GLY A 386 1.64 17.66 -9.38
C GLY A 386 2.99 18.10 -8.81
N ASP A 387 3.48 19.29 -9.19
CA ASP A 387 4.72 19.88 -8.68
C ASP A 387 4.60 20.44 -7.24
N ASN A 388 3.38 20.64 -6.74
CA ASN A 388 3.10 21.18 -5.42
C ASN A 388 2.49 20.09 -4.53
N LEU A 389 3.30 19.52 -3.63
CA LEU A 389 2.90 18.41 -2.74
C LEU A 389 1.67 18.74 -1.89
N TYR A 390 1.60 19.97 -1.39
CA TYR A 390 0.45 20.44 -0.60
C TYR A 390 -0.79 20.60 -1.49
N LEU A 391 -0.69 21.37 -2.57
CA LEU A 391 -1.85 21.72 -3.38
C LEU A 391 -2.45 20.49 -4.07
N ARG A 392 -1.62 19.56 -4.56
CA ARG A 392 -2.12 18.32 -5.16
C ARG A 392 -2.83 17.42 -4.15
N ALA A 393 -2.37 17.41 -2.89
CA ALA A 393 -3.02 16.68 -1.81
C ALA A 393 -4.35 17.33 -1.41
N LYS A 394 -4.39 18.67 -1.30
CA LYS A 394 -5.62 19.45 -1.07
C LYS A 394 -6.63 19.21 -2.19
N ASN A 395 -6.18 19.21 -3.44
CA ASN A 395 -7.01 18.93 -4.61
C ASN A 395 -7.62 17.52 -4.55
N ALA A 396 -6.84 16.52 -4.15
CA ALA A 396 -7.33 15.15 -3.97
C ALA A 396 -8.46 15.10 -2.93
N ALA A 397 -8.26 15.76 -1.78
CA ALA A 397 -9.27 15.84 -0.72
C ALA A 397 -10.55 16.55 -1.18
N LEU A 398 -10.43 17.71 -1.84
CA LEU A 398 -11.58 18.45 -2.37
C LEU A 398 -12.30 17.68 -3.48
N LYS A 399 -11.55 16.98 -4.35
CA LYS A 399 -12.13 16.13 -5.39
C LYS A 399 -12.88 14.94 -4.79
N CYS A 400 -12.36 14.35 -3.71
CA CYS A 400 -13.08 13.34 -2.93
C CYS A 400 -14.42 13.89 -2.43
N CYS A 401 -14.43 15.07 -1.80
CA CYS A 401 -15.66 15.70 -1.33
C CYS A 401 -16.67 15.94 -2.47
N GLU A 402 -16.22 16.40 -3.64
CA GLU A 402 -17.05 16.58 -4.83
C GLU A 402 -17.67 15.26 -5.30
N ILE A 403 -16.87 14.20 -5.44
CA ILE A 403 -17.32 12.87 -5.88
C ILE A 403 -18.38 12.31 -4.92
N LEU A 404 -18.20 12.45 -3.61
CA LEU A 404 -19.18 12.00 -2.62
C LEU A 404 -20.46 12.86 -2.63
N ASP A 405 -20.34 14.17 -2.85
CA ASP A 405 -21.48 15.08 -3.02
C ASP A 405 -22.33 14.74 -4.26
N GLU A 406 -21.69 14.24 -5.33
CA GLU A 406 -22.37 13.70 -6.51
C GLU A 406 -23.01 12.34 -6.20
N GLY A 407 -22.25 11.44 -5.58
CA GLY A 407 -22.70 10.09 -5.25
C GLY A 407 -23.95 10.08 -4.38
N LYS A 408 -24.00 10.95 -3.35
CA LYS A 408 -25.15 11.05 -2.44
C LYS A 408 -26.43 11.62 -3.09
N LYS A 409 -26.31 12.28 -4.25
CA LYS A 409 -27.47 12.67 -5.08
C LYS A 409 -27.93 11.52 -5.98
N GLY A 410 -27.08 10.52 -6.17
CA GLY A 410 -27.36 9.28 -6.89
C GLY A 410 -27.72 8.15 -5.92
N HIS A 411 -26.99 7.03 -6.00
CA HIS A 411 -27.30 5.80 -5.28
C HIS A 411 -26.42 5.55 -4.04
N LEU A 412 -25.45 6.43 -3.73
CA LEU A 412 -24.66 6.29 -2.51
C LEU A 412 -25.49 6.77 -1.31
N GLU A 413 -25.87 5.85 -0.44
CA GLU A 413 -26.59 6.19 0.78
C GLU A 413 -25.61 6.54 1.89
N LEU A 414 -25.67 7.80 2.36
CA LEU A 414 -24.90 8.27 3.50
C LEU A 414 -25.84 8.53 4.67
N THR A 415 -25.39 8.18 5.88
CA THR A 415 -26.09 8.59 7.10
C THR A 415 -26.07 10.12 7.24
N ARG A 416 -26.96 10.63 8.09
CA ARG A 416 -26.97 12.06 8.43
C ARG A 416 -25.67 12.49 9.12
N PHE A 417 -25.05 11.59 9.88
CA PHE A 417 -23.77 11.82 10.55
C PHE A 417 -22.64 11.99 9.53
N GLU A 418 -22.51 11.05 8.59
CA GLU A 418 -21.52 11.12 7.51
C GLU A 418 -21.73 12.34 6.60
N THR A 419 -22.99 12.65 6.25
CA THR A 419 -23.31 13.84 5.45
C THR A 419 -22.85 15.13 6.14
N ASN A 420 -23.06 15.24 7.45
CA ASN A 420 -22.62 16.40 8.22
C ASN A 420 -21.10 16.46 8.37
N ALA A 421 -20.45 15.32 8.61
CA ALA A 421 -18.99 15.22 8.72
C ALA A 421 -18.31 15.61 7.40
N LEU A 422 -18.81 15.12 6.27
CA LEU A 422 -18.36 15.48 4.92
C LEU A 422 -18.52 16.99 4.67
N GLY A 423 -19.68 17.56 5.00
CA GLY A 423 -19.93 18.98 4.81
C GLY A 423 -18.98 19.87 5.62
N LYS A 424 -18.70 19.48 6.87
CA LYS A 424 -17.72 20.18 7.71
C LYS A 424 -16.30 20.05 7.15
N ALA A 425 -15.87 18.83 6.82
CA ALA A 425 -14.53 18.58 6.29
C ALA A 425 -14.27 19.35 5.00
N LYS A 426 -15.26 19.40 4.10
CA LYS A 426 -15.19 20.20 2.87
C LYS A 426 -14.99 21.68 3.17
N ALA A 427 -15.79 22.26 4.08
CA ALA A 427 -15.66 23.66 4.46
C ALA A 427 -14.29 23.96 5.11
N ASP A 428 -13.79 23.06 5.97
CA ASP A 428 -12.48 23.18 6.59
C ASP A 428 -11.37 23.18 5.52
N LEU A 429 -11.43 22.28 4.52
CA LEU A 429 -10.47 22.19 3.42
C LEU A 429 -10.52 23.41 2.48
N GLU A 430 -11.72 23.90 2.14
CA GLU A 430 -11.91 25.09 1.30
C GLU A 430 -11.39 26.37 1.95
N ALA A 431 -11.42 26.44 3.29
CA ALA A 431 -10.92 27.59 4.06
C ALA A 431 -9.38 27.64 4.17
N LEU A 432 -8.67 26.56 3.86
CA LEU A 432 -7.20 26.54 3.89
C LEU A 432 -6.60 27.44 2.80
N PRO A 433 -5.45 28.09 3.03
CA PRO A 433 -4.79 28.91 2.01
C PRO A 433 -4.35 28.07 0.80
N ASP A 434 -4.22 28.68 -0.38
CA ASP A 434 -3.63 27.99 -1.54
C ASP A 434 -2.09 28.07 -1.55
N ASP A 435 -1.53 29.04 -0.83
CA ASP A 435 -0.09 29.22 -0.69
C ASP A 435 0.51 28.15 0.25
N ILE A 436 1.49 27.41 -0.27
CA ILE A 436 2.13 26.31 0.47
C ILE A 436 2.93 26.83 1.67
N ASP A 437 3.64 27.95 1.54
CA ASP A 437 4.49 28.47 2.61
C ASP A 437 3.64 28.93 3.80
N GLN A 438 2.52 29.60 3.53
CA GLN A 438 1.54 29.97 4.53
C GLN A 438 0.94 28.73 5.22
N PHE A 439 0.47 27.74 4.45
CA PHE A 439 -0.09 26.50 5.02
C PHE A 439 0.90 25.76 5.91
N MET A 440 2.14 25.60 5.43
CA MET A 440 3.21 24.90 6.16
C MET A 440 3.59 25.65 7.43
N SER A 441 3.73 26.98 7.39
CA SER A 441 4.04 27.82 8.54
C SER A 441 2.95 27.77 9.63
N ASP A 442 1.69 27.89 9.22
CA ASP A 442 0.55 27.85 10.15
C ASP A 442 0.42 26.47 10.80
N SER A 443 0.53 25.41 9.99
CA SER A 443 0.46 24.03 10.46
C SER A 443 1.64 23.68 11.38
N MET A 444 2.87 24.09 11.02
CA MET A 444 4.04 23.91 11.89
C MET A 444 3.82 24.58 13.25
N THR A 445 3.35 25.82 13.27
CA THR A 445 3.09 26.58 14.50
C THR A 445 2.03 25.89 15.35
N LYS A 446 0.91 25.50 14.74
CA LYS A 446 -0.19 24.80 15.42
C LYS A 446 0.27 23.47 16.02
N TYR A 447 0.86 22.59 15.22
CA TYR A 447 1.15 21.23 15.67
C TYR A 447 2.40 21.13 16.56
N LYS A 448 3.35 22.08 16.49
CA LYS A 448 4.40 22.20 17.53
C LYS A 448 3.79 22.46 18.91
N ASN A 449 2.72 23.25 18.98
CA ASN A 449 2.06 23.58 20.24
C ASN A 449 1.13 22.45 20.72
N GLU A 450 0.44 21.78 19.81
CA GLU A 450 -0.57 20.78 20.15
C GLU A 450 -0.01 19.35 20.32
N VAL A 451 1.01 18.98 19.55
CA VAL A 451 1.55 17.61 19.49
C VAL A 451 2.95 17.58 20.09
N LYS A 452 3.05 17.27 21.39
CA LYS A 452 4.32 17.34 22.15
C LYS A 452 5.45 16.46 21.61
N VAL A 453 5.09 15.37 20.95
CA VAL A 453 6.03 14.39 20.36
C VAL A 453 6.44 14.76 18.93
N PHE A 454 5.85 15.80 18.33
CA PHE A 454 6.21 16.27 16.99
C PHE A 454 7.60 16.93 17.02
N ARG A 455 8.49 16.47 16.14
CA ARG A 455 9.89 16.92 16.03
C ARG A 455 10.22 17.35 14.58
N PRO A 456 9.75 18.52 14.14
CA PRO A 456 9.83 18.94 12.74
C PRO A 456 11.26 19.04 12.20
N GLU A 457 12.16 19.60 12.99
CA GLU A 457 13.55 19.86 12.59
C GLU A 457 14.29 18.53 12.33
N SER A 458 14.18 17.57 13.25
CA SER A 458 14.92 16.30 13.16
C SER A 458 14.30 15.32 12.18
N ASN A 459 12.98 15.30 12.03
CA ASN A 459 12.29 14.31 11.20
C ASN A 459 12.10 14.76 9.75
N TYR A 460 11.82 16.04 9.52
CA TYR A 460 11.45 16.55 8.20
C TYR A 460 12.40 17.62 7.66
N GLY A 461 13.32 18.13 8.49
CA GLY A 461 14.26 19.19 8.10
C GLY A 461 13.60 20.55 7.94
N LEU A 462 12.54 20.80 8.74
CA LEU A 462 11.76 22.04 8.78
C LEU A 462 12.24 23.01 9.86
#